data_AF-A0A536LG89-F1
#
_entry.id   AF-A0A536LG89-F1
#
_cell.length_a   1.000
_cell.length_b   1.000
_cell.length_c   1.000
_cell.angle_alpha   90.00
_cell.angle_beta   90.00
_cell.angle_gamma   90.00
#
_symmetry.space_group_name_H-M   'P 1'
#
loop_
_entity.id
_entity.type
_entity.pdbx_description
1 polymer ?
#
loop_
_entity_poly.entity_id
_entity_poly.type
_entity_poly.pdbx_seq_one_letter_code
_entity_poly.pdbx_strand_id
1 'polypeptide(L)'
;MILERLCEMELAYRGPFELVKPYGGEEGSGYGEGEGTVTGERMAGQVRWVNHPRRRSDGRMLPDAGGIVQTDDGARVMFRMQGRTVFGTSPQGERKGGQLLWILFESDDERYLWLNDAVCVIEGVIDAQTMRIKFNVYACVNELIA
;
A
#
# COMPACT_ATOMS: atom_id res chain seq x y z
N MET A 1 -11.25 -18.64 6.34
CA MET A 1 -10.16 -17.89 5.69
C MET A 1 -9.24 -17.41 6.78
N ILE A 2 -7.94 -17.68 6.64
CA ILE A 2 -6.89 -17.23 7.55
C ILE A 2 -5.98 -16.22 6.85
N LEU A 3 -5.26 -15.43 7.66
CA LEU A 3 -4.27 -14.46 7.18
C LEU A 3 -2.87 -14.96 7.49
N GLU A 4 -2.09 -15.24 6.46
CA GLU A 4 -0.69 -15.63 6.59
C GLU A 4 0.19 -14.43 6.28
N ARG A 5 1.13 -14.12 7.18
CA ARG A 5 2.03 -12.97 6.98
C ARG A 5 2.92 -13.22 5.76
N LEU A 6 2.93 -12.28 4.83
CA LEU A 6 3.74 -12.34 3.62
C LEU A 6 5.03 -11.52 3.78
N CYS A 7 4.89 -10.22 4.00
CA CYS A 7 6.02 -9.30 4.08
C CYS A 7 5.66 -8.02 4.84
N GLU A 8 6.68 -7.24 5.14
CA GLU A 8 6.56 -5.86 5.55
C GLU A 8 6.94 -4.96 4.36
N MET A 9 6.24 -3.83 4.19
CA MET A 9 6.66 -2.77 3.28
C MET A 9 6.88 -1.47 4.05
N GLU A 10 8.00 -0.81 3.82
CA GLU A 10 8.25 0.54 4.29
C GLU A 10 8.33 1.49 3.09
N LEU A 11 7.41 2.43 2.99
CA LEU A 11 7.30 3.35 1.85
C LEU A 11 7.45 4.79 2.31
N ALA A 12 7.89 5.65 1.42
CA ALA A 12 7.91 7.10 1.62
C ALA A 12 7.51 7.80 0.31
N TYR A 13 6.63 8.79 0.43
CA TYR A 13 6.39 9.70 -0.69
C TYR A 13 7.67 10.46 -1.04
N ARG A 14 7.85 10.72 -2.33
CA ARG A 14 8.88 11.57 -2.90
C ARG A 14 8.22 12.83 -3.45
N GLY A 15 8.82 13.98 -3.12
CA GLY A 15 8.29 15.26 -3.56
C GLY A 15 6.94 15.62 -2.90
N PRO A 16 6.27 16.66 -3.42
CA PRO A 16 5.00 17.10 -2.89
C PRO A 16 3.88 16.10 -3.21
N PHE A 17 2.95 15.96 -2.27
CA PHE A 17 1.66 15.33 -2.55
C PHE A 17 0.70 16.38 -3.11
N GLU A 18 0.19 16.13 -4.30
CA GLU A 18 -0.73 17.03 -4.98
C GLU A 18 -2.18 16.68 -4.61
N LEU A 19 -3.01 17.70 -4.42
CA LEU A 19 -4.45 17.54 -4.19
C LEU A 19 -5.22 18.60 -4.97
N VAL A 20 -6.00 18.16 -5.95
CA VAL A 20 -6.89 19.02 -6.73
C VAL A 20 -8.32 18.88 -6.21
N LYS A 21 -8.96 20.00 -5.86
CA LYS A 21 -10.36 20.11 -5.41
C LYS A 21 -11.23 20.75 -6.51
N PRO A 22 -11.63 20.00 -7.56
CA PRO A 22 -12.17 20.58 -8.80
C PRO A 22 -13.54 21.25 -8.65
N TYR A 23 -14.28 20.95 -7.58
CA TYR A 23 -15.66 21.42 -7.38
C TYR A 23 -15.82 22.34 -6.16
N GLY A 24 -14.73 22.92 -5.65
CA GLY A 24 -14.76 23.89 -4.55
C GLY A 24 -15.06 23.34 -3.15
N GLY A 25 -15.34 22.03 -3.03
CA GLY A 25 -15.54 21.34 -1.75
C GLY A 25 -14.26 20.71 -1.17
N GLU A 26 -14.41 19.92 -0.10
CA GLU A 26 -13.29 19.21 0.52
C GLU A 26 -12.84 17.96 -0.26
N GLU A 27 -13.65 17.49 -1.21
CA GLU A 27 -13.34 16.35 -2.05
C GLU A 27 -12.33 16.70 -3.13
N GLY A 28 -11.49 15.73 -3.46
CA GLY A 28 -10.44 15.95 -4.45
C GLY A 28 -9.80 14.68 -4.95
N SER A 29 -9.04 14.84 -6.03
CA SER A 29 -8.15 13.80 -6.56
C SER A 29 -6.72 14.17 -6.19
N GLY A 30 -5.99 13.20 -5.67
CA GLY A 30 -4.59 13.36 -5.32
C GLY A 30 -3.67 12.74 -6.36
N TYR A 31 -2.42 13.14 -6.30
CA TYR A 31 -1.30 12.46 -6.95
C TYR A 31 -0.12 12.45 -6.00
N GLY A 32 0.59 11.33 -5.93
CA GLY A 32 1.90 11.29 -5.34
C GLY A 32 2.65 10.05 -5.80
N GLU A 33 3.95 10.11 -5.70
CA GLU A 33 4.85 9.02 -6.04
C GLU A 33 5.82 8.78 -4.89
N GLY A 34 6.49 7.64 -4.91
CA GLY A 34 7.36 7.30 -3.82
C GLY A 34 8.24 6.09 -4.10
N GLU A 35 9.05 5.79 -3.10
CA GLU A 35 9.87 4.61 -3.05
C GLU A 35 9.81 3.93 -1.70
N GLY A 36 10.44 2.77 -1.58
CA GLY A 36 10.48 2.03 -0.34
C GLY A 36 11.16 0.69 -0.49
N THR A 37 10.91 -0.17 0.49
CA THR A 37 11.42 -1.53 0.53
C THR A 37 10.31 -2.52 0.86
N VAL A 38 10.54 -3.77 0.49
CA VAL A 38 9.79 -4.95 0.91
C VAL A 38 10.77 -5.86 1.64
N THR A 39 10.36 -6.37 2.80
CA THR A 39 11.13 -7.35 3.57
C THR A 39 10.23 -8.51 3.99
N GLY A 40 10.55 -9.73 3.56
CA GLY A 40 9.82 -10.95 3.92
C GLY A 40 10.64 -12.18 3.54
N GLU A 41 10.25 -13.34 4.08
CA GLU A 41 10.96 -14.60 3.81
C GLU A 41 10.88 -15.01 2.32
N ARG A 42 9.73 -14.75 1.69
CA ARG A 42 9.44 -15.18 0.30
C ARG A 42 9.57 -14.06 -0.73
N MET A 43 9.75 -12.81 -0.29
CA MET A 43 9.87 -11.65 -1.16
C MET A 43 10.60 -10.53 -0.42
N ALA A 44 11.69 -10.05 -0.98
CA ALA A 44 12.48 -8.92 -0.48
C ALA A 44 13.00 -8.09 -1.65
N GLY A 45 13.09 -6.76 -1.48
CA GLY A 45 13.58 -5.88 -2.55
C GLY A 45 13.24 -4.40 -2.39
N GLN A 46 13.42 -3.67 -3.48
CA GLN A 46 13.16 -2.23 -3.57
C GLN A 46 11.83 -1.94 -4.26
N VAL A 47 11.13 -0.89 -3.83
CA VAL A 47 9.80 -0.51 -4.31
C VAL A 47 9.84 0.86 -4.97
N ARG A 48 9.18 1.01 -6.11
CA ARG A 48 8.78 2.32 -6.67
C ARG A 48 7.30 2.31 -6.98
N TRP A 49 6.61 3.41 -6.70
CA TRP A 49 5.15 3.43 -6.76
C TRP A 49 4.58 4.82 -7.03
N VAL A 50 3.34 4.82 -7.52
CA VAL A 50 2.50 6.01 -7.70
C VAL A 50 1.15 5.77 -7.05
N ASN A 51 0.47 6.85 -6.70
CA ASN A 51 -0.85 6.82 -6.08
C ASN A 51 -1.71 7.95 -6.61
N HIS A 52 -2.95 7.61 -6.98
CA HIS A 52 -3.98 8.52 -7.45
C HIS A 52 -5.18 8.53 -6.47
N PRO A 53 -4.97 8.90 -5.20
CA PRO A 53 -6.01 8.69 -4.20
C PRO A 53 -7.18 9.65 -4.39
N ARG A 54 -8.35 9.28 -3.87
CA ARG A 54 -9.48 10.20 -3.72
C ARG A 54 -9.63 10.67 -2.27
N ARG A 55 -9.71 11.98 -2.05
CA ARG A 55 -10.11 12.57 -0.78
C ARG A 55 -11.63 12.70 -0.73
N ARG A 56 -12.22 12.21 0.36
CA ARG A 56 -13.64 12.38 0.68
C ARG A 56 -13.86 13.62 1.53
N SER A 57 -15.10 14.09 1.52
CA SER A 57 -15.57 15.24 2.30
C SER A 57 -15.44 15.04 3.81
N ASP A 58 -15.49 13.79 4.28
CA ASP A 58 -15.25 13.39 5.67
C ASP A 58 -13.76 13.29 6.05
N GLY A 59 -12.86 13.71 5.16
CA GLY A 59 -11.41 13.72 5.35
C GLY A 59 -10.73 12.36 5.23
N ARG A 60 -11.46 11.27 4.91
CA ARG A 60 -10.82 9.97 4.61
C ARG A 60 -10.19 10.02 3.22
N MET A 61 -9.11 9.26 3.07
CA MET A 61 -8.46 9.04 1.77
C MET A 61 -8.79 7.64 1.28
N LEU A 62 -8.95 7.52 -0.03
CA LEU A 62 -9.13 6.27 -0.75
C LEU A 62 -7.88 6.08 -1.61
N PRO A 63 -6.84 5.37 -1.13
CA PRO A 63 -5.68 5.05 -1.94
C PRO A 63 -6.07 4.29 -3.20
N ASP A 64 -5.41 4.63 -4.30
CA ASP A 64 -5.42 3.90 -5.55
C ASP A 64 -4.00 3.92 -6.11
N ALA A 65 -3.19 2.99 -5.59
CA ALA A 65 -1.76 2.97 -5.82
C ALA A 65 -1.36 1.75 -6.65
N GLY A 66 -0.26 1.90 -7.38
CA GLY A 66 0.37 0.82 -8.11
C GLY A 66 1.85 1.06 -8.22
N GLY A 67 2.60 -0.02 -8.40
CA GLY A 67 4.04 0.06 -8.44
C GLY A 67 4.68 -1.25 -8.82
N ILE A 68 5.99 -1.30 -8.61
CA ILE A 68 6.84 -2.44 -8.91
C ILE A 68 7.80 -2.67 -7.75
N VAL A 69 7.92 -3.93 -7.36
CA VAL A 69 9.00 -4.45 -6.53
C VAL A 69 10.07 -4.99 -7.46
N GLN A 70 11.29 -4.46 -7.35
CA GLN A 70 12.48 -5.08 -7.91
C GLN A 70 13.07 -5.96 -6.80
N THR A 71 12.93 -7.28 -6.93
CA THR A 71 13.35 -8.21 -5.89
C THR A 71 14.87 -8.35 -5.87
N ASP A 72 15.41 -8.69 -4.70
CA ASP A 72 16.86 -8.87 -4.52
C ASP A 72 17.43 -10.00 -5.39
N ASP A 73 16.59 -10.98 -5.73
CA ASP A 73 16.91 -12.09 -6.61
C ASP A 73 16.59 -11.83 -8.10
N GLY A 74 16.38 -10.56 -8.45
CA GLY A 74 16.35 -10.06 -9.83
C GLY A 74 15.00 -10.09 -10.54
N ALA A 75 13.94 -10.58 -9.90
CA ALA A 75 12.59 -10.60 -10.46
C ALA A 75 11.90 -9.23 -10.36
N ARG A 76 10.81 -9.09 -11.12
CA ARG A 76 9.91 -7.94 -11.07
C ARG A 76 8.54 -8.42 -10.62
N VAL A 77 7.98 -7.75 -9.61
CA VAL A 77 6.64 -8.02 -9.12
C VAL A 77 5.84 -6.73 -9.17
N MET A 78 4.89 -6.64 -10.09
CA MET A 78 3.95 -5.52 -10.15
C MET A 78 2.95 -5.63 -9.01
N PHE A 79 2.40 -4.50 -8.57
CA PHE A 79 1.29 -4.52 -7.64
C PHE A 79 0.27 -3.41 -7.90
N ARG A 80 -0.97 -3.66 -7.47
CA ARG A 80 -2.04 -2.68 -7.33
C ARG A 80 -2.62 -2.79 -5.94
N MET A 81 -2.84 -1.65 -5.27
CA MET A 81 -3.47 -1.61 -3.96
C MET A 81 -4.51 -0.50 -3.87
N GLN A 82 -5.62 -0.80 -3.19
CA GLN A 82 -6.67 0.17 -2.89
C GLN A 82 -7.23 -0.06 -1.49
N GLY A 83 -7.88 0.96 -0.94
CA GLY A 83 -8.61 0.79 0.31
C GLY A 83 -8.94 2.11 0.98
N ARG A 84 -8.71 2.20 2.29
CA ARG A 84 -9.08 3.37 3.08
C ARG A 84 -8.00 3.78 4.07
N THR A 85 -7.75 5.08 4.13
CA THR A 85 -7.00 5.74 5.20
C THR A 85 -7.96 6.53 6.09
N VAL A 86 -7.89 6.31 7.38
CA VAL A 86 -8.62 7.06 8.41
C VAL A 86 -7.62 7.77 9.31
N PHE A 87 -7.69 9.11 9.33
CA PHE A 87 -6.80 9.91 10.18
C PHE A 87 -7.32 10.04 11.60
N GLY A 88 -6.40 9.91 12.55
CA GLY A 88 -6.62 10.13 13.98
C GLY A 88 -5.36 10.66 14.64
N THR A 89 -5.40 10.75 15.96
CA THR A 89 -4.27 11.14 16.79
C THR A 89 -3.85 9.95 17.64
N SER A 90 -2.56 9.61 17.66
CA SER A 90 -2.03 8.56 18.53
C SER A 90 -2.15 8.96 20.02
N PRO A 91 -2.03 8.02 20.97
CA PRO A 91 -1.95 8.35 22.39
C PRO A 91 -0.86 9.36 22.74
N GLN A 92 0.19 9.46 21.92
CA GLN A 92 1.32 10.39 22.06
C GLN A 92 1.07 11.74 21.38
N GLY A 93 -0.10 11.99 20.80
CA GLY A 93 -0.44 13.26 20.16
C GLY A 93 -0.04 13.37 18.68
N GLU A 94 0.52 12.32 18.08
CA GLU A 94 0.97 12.33 16.69
C GLU A 94 -0.20 12.11 15.72
N ARG A 95 -0.25 12.88 14.63
CA ARG A 95 -1.27 12.66 13.61
C ARG A 95 -0.89 11.49 12.71
N LYS A 96 -1.68 10.41 12.77
CA LYS A 96 -1.47 9.18 11.98
C LYS A 96 -2.68 8.89 11.11
N GLY A 97 -2.46 8.29 9.96
CA GLY A 97 -3.50 7.66 9.14
C GLY A 97 -3.44 6.15 9.30
N GLY A 98 -4.43 5.54 9.93
CA GLY A 98 -4.59 4.08 9.92
C GLY A 98 -5.09 3.64 8.54
N GLN A 99 -4.49 2.59 7.99
CA GLN A 99 -4.75 2.11 6.63
C GLN A 99 -5.20 0.65 6.66
N LEU A 100 -6.32 0.37 5.99
CA LEU A 100 -6.77 -0.97 5.65
C LEU A 100 -6.96 -1.03 4.14
N LEU A 101 -6.15 -1.85 3.49
CA LEU A 101 -6.07 -1.95 2.02
C LEU A 101 -6.13 -3.41 1.59
N TRP A 102 -6.44 -3.64 0.33
CA TRP A 102 -6.10 -4.88 -0.37
C TRP A 102 -4.96 -4.60 -1.34
N ILE A 103 -4.18 -5.64 -1.64
CA ILE A 103 -3.10 -5.59 -2.63
C ILE A 103 -3.11 -6.88 -3.45
N LEU A 104 -2.94 -6.72 -4.75
CA LEU A 104 -2.71 -7.81 -5.70
C LEU A 104 -1.32 -7.65 -6.28
N PHE A 105 -0.65 -8.78 -6.50
CA PHE A 105 0.68 -8.86 -7.07
C PHE A 105 0.63 -9.63 -8.39
N GLU A 106 1.49 -9.26 -9.33
CA GLU A 106 1.63 -9.94 -10.61
C GLU A 106 3.12 -10.09 -10.97
N SER A 107 3.53 -11.29 -11.39
CA SER A 107 4.89 -11.56 -11.85
C SER A 107 4.91 -12.57 -13.00
N ASP A 108 5.90 -12.43 -13.87
CA ASP A 108 6.25 -13.37 -14.95
C ASP A 108 7.36 -14.36 -14.55
N ASP A 109 7.94 -14.22 -13.35
CA ASP A 109 9.01 -15.06 -12.85
C ASP A 109 8.46 -16.30 -12.11
N GLU A 110 8.96 -17.49 -12.48
CA GLU A 110 8.51 -18.78 -11.92
C GLU A 110 8.50 -18.83 -10.38
N ARG A 111 9.45 -18.14 -9.73
CA ARG A 111 9.57 -18.10 -8.26
C ARG A 111 8.39 -17.36 -7.60
N TYR A 112 7.73 -16.48 -8.35
CA TYR A 112 6.71 -15.56 -7.86
C TYR A 112 5.33 -15.80 -8.48
N LEU A 113 5.16 -16.77 -9.40
CA LEU A 113 3.86 -17.05 -10.03
C LEU A 113 2.73 -17.33 -9.03
N TRP A 114 3.05 -17.88 -7.85
CA TRP A 114 2.09 -18.13 -6.78
C TRP A 114 1.40 -16.84 -6.28
N LEU A 115 2.02 -15.67 -6.46
CA LEU A 115 1.42 -14.37 -6.12
C LEU A 115 0.27 -13.99 -7.06
N ASN A 116 0.28 -14.50 -8.29
CA ASN A 116 -0.74 -14.16 -9.30
C ASN A 116 -2.13 -14.67 -8.89
N ASP A 117 -2.18 -15.73 -8.08
CA ASP A 117 -3.41 -16.32 -7.56
C ASP A 117 -3.73 -15.87 -6.12
N ALA A 118 -2.90 -15.02 -5.53
CA ALA A 118 -3.04 -14.59 -4.14
C ALA A 118 -3.79 -13.26 -4.03
N VAL A 119 -4.82 -13.23 -3.17
CA VAL A 119 -5.40 -11.98 -2.67
C VAL A 119 -4.73 -11.65 -1.35
N CYS A 120 -4.20 -10.44 -1.23
CA CYS A 120 -3.56 -9.99 0.01
C CYS A 120 -4.30 -8.78 0.61
N VAL A 121 -4.20 -8.66 1.93
CA VAL A 121 -4.69 -7.51 2.71
C VAL A 121 -3.54 -6.86 3.46
N ILE A 122 -3.71 -5.57 3.75
CA ILE A 122 -2.72 -4.74 4.41
C ILE A 122 -3.34 -4.12 5.66
N GLU A 123 -2.63 -4.24 6.78
CA GLU A 123 -2.74 -3.25 7.85
C GLU A 123 -1.57 -2.27 7.74
N GLY A 124 -1.85 -0.99 7.96
CA GLY A 124 -0.88 0.04 7.70
C GLY A 124 -1.05 1.28 8.54
N VAL A 125 0.04 2.04 8.61
CA VAL A 125 0.04 3.38 9.19
C VAL A 125 0.87 4.32 8.32
N ILE A 126 0.32 5.50 8.06
CA ILE A 126 1.05 6.63 7.50
C ILE A 126 1.23 7.70 8.58
N ASP A 127 2.45 8.21 8.68
CA ASP A 127 2.73 9.42 9.44
C ASP A 127 2.41 10.65 8.58
N ALA A 128 1.48 11.48 9.05
CA ALA A 128 0.98 12.60 8.26
C ALA A 128 1.97 13.77 8.13
N GLN A 129 3.07 13.78 8.88
CA GLN A 129 4.09 14.83 8.84
C GLN A 129 5.26 14.41 7.95
N THR A 130 5.78 13.22 8.16
CA THR A 130 6.96 12.68 7.46
C THR A 130 6.60 11.98 6.16
N MET A 131 5.30 11.69 5.93
CA MET A 131 4.80 10.97 4.77
C MET A 131 5.42 9.57 4.59
N ARG A 132 5.88 8.99 5.71
CA ARG A 132 6.39 7.62 5.80
C ARG A 132 5.27 6.65 6.14
N ILE A 133 5.33 5.48 5.55
CA ILE A 133 4.31 4.46 5.60
C ILE A 133 4.96 3.14 6.02
N LYS A 134 4.30 2.42 6.93
CA LYS A 134 4.65 1.04 7.27
C LYS A 134 3.43 0.16 7.06
N PHE A 135 3.63 -0.95 6.35
CA PHE A 135 2.62 -1.95 6.01
C PHE A 135 3.04 -3.33 6.46
N ASN A 136 2.11 -4.06 7.09
CA ASN A 136 2.19 -5.51 7.17
C ASN A 136 1.23 -6.09 6.12
N VAL A 137 1.75 -6.94 5.25
CA VAL A 137 1.00 -7.58 4.16
C VAL A 137 0.72 -9.03 4.53
N TYR A 138 -0.52 -9.46 4.33
CA TYR A 138 -0.96 -10.82 4.62
C TYR A 138 -1.65 -11.42 3.40
N ALA A 139 -1.28 -12.66 3.05
CA ALA A 139 -2.01 -13.44 2.07
C ALA A 139 -3.27 -14.03 2.70
N CYS A 140 -4.39 -13.93 1.99
CA CYS A 140 -5.65 -14.54 2.36
C CYS A 140 -5.67 -16.00 1.90
N VAL A 141 -5.66 -16.96 2.83
CA VAL A 141 -5.77 -18.38 2.50
C VAL A 141 -7.22 -18.82 2.55
N ASN A 142 -7.74 -19.26 1.41
CA ASN A 142 -9.09 -19.77 1.28
C ASN A 142 -9.18 -21.25 1.67
N GLU A 143 -9.53 -21.49 2.93
CA GLU A 143 -9.67 -22.85 3.49
C GLU A 143 -10.85 -23.65 2.91
N LEU A 144 -11.73 -23.05 2.09
CA LEU A 144 -12.81 -23.79 1.44
C LEU A 144 -12.36 -24.55 0.19
N ILE A 145 -11.16 -24.25 -0.32
CA ILE A 145 -10.56 -24.89 -1.50
C ILE A 145 -9.16 -25.45 -1.24
N ALA A 146 -8.69 -25.35 0.02
CA ALA A 146 -7.41 -25.88 0.47
C ALA A 146 -7.49 -27.38 0.82
#